data_AF-A0A8S0VT92-F1
#
_entry.id   AF-A0A8S0VT92-F1
#
_cell.length_a   1.000
_cell.length_b   1.000
_cell.length_c   1.000
_cell.angle_alpha   90.00
_cell.angle_beta   90.00
_cell.angle_gamma   90.00
#
_symmetry.space_group_name_H-M   'P 1'
#
loop_
_entity.id
_entity.type
_entity.pdbx_description
1 polymer ?
#
loop_
_entity_poly.entity_id
_entity_poly.type
_entity_poly.pdbx_seq_one_letter_code
_entity_poly.pdbx_strand_id
1 'polypeptide(L)'
;MDQPGPEQQLHTTVMEEESTKIGPISETAGQDALPAESSDLANKAVALVPQISAEVPVPEPTTVPGTTEKALPPVKQPNEGWNDWIPAAPPTAKVSEEPPRTAGLPDNLPDEEFWRKALEAAQALERDNAEQAKVLDYLSRSVRDQAQVAPPLTTAPRGSADSRSAGLRSETNLDLREQLIDRREREFERRDRELDRRERELERRERDLERRQREFEQERSRAATSISSVARGSSSAGVPLLGQAVERLRKQVERDLLAERKKAEAREAELERRIMKRVNDALEKERQVMQMSDNEVHEMVNDTVGYLLQKDEDIADRVRFQSLLHLTQEKLASEAELALAPGSESLAVSWRLALGPSIVTEDRYDKALNLFNGRFLDPATTKLVTNKPAMEYIVEYTSHLRKEGAEMGEHSFVPGRISREAYLESVERQANQHGMNRDALVALVDFVCLPPPPPPVNAEALPKSE
;
A
#
# COMPACT_ATOMS: atom_id res chain seq x y z
N MET A 1 7.60 26.09 -73.37
CA MET A 1 6.13 26.26 -73.28
C MET A 1 5.77 25.96 -71.85
N ASP A 2 5.83 27.01 -71.04
CA ASP A 2 5.67 27.00 -69.60
C ASP A 2 4.19 26.96 -69.24
N GLN A 3 3.80 26.05 -68.36
CA GLN A 3 2.46 26.05 -67.76
C GLN A 3 2.53 26.64 -66.34
N PRO A 4 1.65 27.60 -66.00
CA PRO A 4 1.58 28.18 -64.66
C PRO A 4 0.74 27.33 -63.71
N GLY A 5 1.14 27.29 -62.44
CA GLY A 5 0.46 26.58 -61.35
C GLY A 5 -0.76 27.34 -60.80
N PRO A 6 -1.64 26.66 -60.05
CA PRO A 6 -2.82 27.28 -59.47
C PRO A 6 -2.57 27.83 -58.06
N GLU A 7 -3.09 29.03 -57.86
CA GLU A 7 -3.15 29.79 -56.62
C GLU A 7 -4.00 29.09 -55.55
N GLN A 8 -3.48 29.04 -54.32
CA GLN A 8 -4.22 28.61 -53.13
C GLN A 8 -4.95 29.81 -52.53
N GLN A 9 -6.29 29.75 -52.50
CA GLN A 9 -7.13 30.67 -51.76
C GLN A 9 -7.27 30.22 -50.30
N LEU A 10 -6.89 31.10 -49.37
CA LEU A 10 -7.05 30.93 -47.93
C LEU A 10 -8.48 31.31 -47.52
N HIS A 11 -9.30 30.32 -47.13
CA HIS A 11 -10.54 30.55 -46.40
C HIS A 11 -10.26 30.56 -44.90
N THR A 12 -10.47 31.72 -44.28
CA THR A 12 -10.47 31.93 -42.83
C THR A 12 -11.89 31.70 -42.32
N THR A 13 -12.13 30.58 -41.63
CA THR A 13 -13.41 30.29 -40.97
C THR A 13 -13.30 30.63 -39.49
N VAL A 14 -14.10 31.62 -39.07
CA VAL A 14 -14.34 32.01 -37.69
C VAL A 14 -15.33 31.00 -37.09
N MET A 15 -14.96 30.33 -36.01
CA MET A 15 -15.85 29.51 -35.19
C MET A 15 -16.17 30.28 -33.91
N GLU A 16 -17.43 30.63 -33.76
CA GLU A 16 -18.02 31.29 -32.59
C GLU A 16 -18.17 30.29 -31.42
N GLU A 17 -17.95 30.80 -30.21
CA GLU A 17 -18.08 30.07 -28.96
C GLU A 17 -19.57 29.86 -28.58
N GLU A 18 -19.98 28.61 -28.48
CA GLU A 18 -21.28 28.20 -27.92
C GLU A 18 -21.32 28.40 -26.40
N SER A 19 -22.06 29.41 -25.95
CA SER A 19 -22.47 29.59 -24.56
C SER A 19 -23.52 28.57 -24.14
N THR A 20 -23.17 27.70 -23.19
CA THR A 20 -24.06 26.72 -22.58
C THR A 20 -25.00 27.41 -21.58
N LYS A 21 -26.30 27.41 -21.91
CA LYS A 21 -27.40 27.97 -21.12
C LYS A 21 -27.98 26.88 -20.20
N ILE A 22 -27.71 26.96 -18.90
CA ILE A 22 -28.30 26.09 -17.87
C ILE A 22 -29.72 26.57 -17.57
N GLY A 23 -30.72 25.73 -17.86
CA GLY A 23 -32.13 25.94 -17.53
C GLY A 23 -32.52 25.35 -16.17
N PRO A 24 -33.57 25.87 -15.51
CA PRO A 24 -33.96 25.47 -14.16
C PRO A 24 -34.82 24.21 -14.14
N ILE A 25 -34.57 23.38 -13.13
CA ILE A 25 -35.32 22.16 -12.80
C ILE A 25 -36.66 22.59 -12.17
N SER A 26 -37.78 22.18 -12.77
CA SER A 26 -39.13 22.37 -12.20
C SER A 26 -39.59 21.08 -11.53
N GLU A 27 -39.99 21.22 -10.27
CA GLU A 27 -40.84 20.29 -9.52
C GLU A 27 -42.16 20.05 -10.26
N THR A 28 -42.59 18.78 -10.34
CA THR A 28 -44.01 18.46 -10.44
C THR A 28 -44.32 17.21 -9.63
N ALA A 29 -45.37 17.36 -8.81
CA ALA A 29 -46.00 16.34 -7.99
C ALA A 29 -47.07 15.56 -8.78
N GLY A 30 -47.38 14.35 -8.30
CA GLY A 30 -48.53 13.50 -8.68
C GLY A 30 -48.25 12.07 -8.21
N GLN A 31 -48.78 11.56 -7.09
CA GLN A 31 -50.16 11.11 -6.88
C GLN A 31 -50.74 10.37 -8.09
N ASP A 32 -50.72 9.02 -8.08
CA ASP A 32 -51.92 8.22 -7.85
C ASP A 32 -51.72 6.69 -7.99
N ALA A 33 -52.52 5.99 -7.18
CA ALA A 33 -53.16 4.69 -7.41
C ALA A 33 -52.35 3.36 -7.43
N LEU A 34 -52.58 2.58 -6.36
CA LEU A 34 -52.51 1.12 -6.26
C LEU A 34 -53.47 0.42 -7.26
N PRO A 35 -53.31 -0.89 -7.48
CA PRO A 35 -54.34 -1.76 -6.91
C PRO A 35 -53.79 -2.97 -6.14
N ALA A 36 -54.69 -3.48 -5.31
CA ALA A 36 -54.59 -4.64 -4.45
C ALA A 36 -54.58 -5.98 -5.20
N GLU A 37 -54.23 -7.04 -4.44
CA GLU A 37 -54.30 -8.49 -4.66
C GLU A 37 -52.88 -9.08 -4.54
N SER A 38 -52.51 -9.85 -3.52
CA SER A 38 -53.06 -11.16 -3.16
C SER A 38 -52.38 -11.60 -1.86
N SER A 39 -53.14 -11.70 -0.77
CA SER A 39 -52.77 -12.38 0.46
C SER A 39 -53.51 -13.71 0.48
N ASP A 40 -52.79 -14.83 0.42
CA ASP A 40 -53.19 -16.10 1.04
C ASP A 40 -52.07 -17.15 0.86
N LEU A 41 -51.90 -18.00 1.89
CA LEU A 41 -50.87 -19.05 2.07
C LEU A 41 -49.57 -18.51 2.72
N ALA A 42 -49.11 -18.94 3.89
CA ALA A 42 -49.53 -20.02 4.76
C ALA A 42 -48.94 -19.80 6.17
N ASN A 43 -49.81 -19.59 7.15
CA ASN A 43 -49.50 -19.84 8.57
C ASN A 43 -49.95 -21.26 8.91
N LYS A 44 -49.02 -22.23 8.88
CA LYS A 44 -49.24 -23.56 9.48
C LYS A 44 -47.92 -24.32 9.61
N ALA A 45 -47.29 -24.27 10.78
CA ALA A 45 -46.66 -25.42 11.45
C ALA A 45 -45.95 -24.96 12.72
N VAL A 46 -46.67 -25.11 13.83
CA VAL A 46 -46.12 -25.19 15.19
C VAL A 46 -45.83 -26.67 15.48
N ALA A 47 -44.79 -26.90 16.30
CA ALA A 47 -44.44 -28.11 17.04
C ALA A 47 -43.64 -29.20 16.32
N LEU A 48 -42.34 -29.29 16.64
CA LEU A 48 -41.70 -30.42 17.34
C LEU A 48 -40.17 -30.33 17.19
N VAL A 49 -39.47 -29.85 18.21
CA VAL A 49 -38.04 -30.13 18.40
C VAL A 49 -37.81 -30.46 19.89
N PRO A 50 -37.32 -31.66 20.23
CA PRO A 50 -37.07 -32.06 21.60
C PRO A 50 -35.73 -31.50 22.11
N GLN A 51 -35.72 -31.16 23.38
CA GLN A 51 -34.56 -30.85 24.20
C GLN A 51 -33.62 -32.07 24.25
N ILE A 52 -32.35 -31.86 23.94
CA ILE A 52 -31.26 -32.73 24.38
C ILE A 52 -30.23 -31.85 25.07
N SER A 53 -30.26 -31.91 26.40
CA SER A 53 -29.17 -31.49 27.27
C SER A 53 -27.97 -32.40 27.05
N ALA A 54 -26.81 -31.82 26.77
CA ALA A 54 -25.53 -32.50 26.91
C ALA A 54 -24.57 -31.58 27.68
N GLU A 55 -24.29 -32.06 28.88
CA GLU A 55 -23.41 -31.57 29.92
C GLU A 55 -21.96 -31.55 29.40
N VAL A 56 -21.33 -30.38 29.37
CA VAL A 56 -19.90 -30.25 29.03
C VAL A 56 -19.14 -30.05 30.34
N PRO A 57 -18.19 -30.95 30.69
CA PRO A 57 -17.42 -30.83 31.93
C PRO A 57 -16.35 -29.74 31.79
N VAL A 58 -16.31 -28.88 32.80
CA VAL A 58 -15.26 -27.88 33.06
C VAL A 58 -13.98 -28.61 33.48
N PRO A 59 -12.84 -28.45 32.80
CA PRO A 59 -11.58 -28.95 33.33
C PRO A 59 -11.01 -27.98 34.38
N GLU A 60 -10.64 -28.54 35.53
CA GLU A 60 -9.93 -27.91 36.63
C GLU A 60 -8.56 -27.36 36.20
N PRO A 61 -8.10 -26.23 36.77
CA PRO A 61 -6.77 -25.70 36.49
C PRO A 61 -5.68 -26.51 37.24
N THR A 62 -4.83 -27.15 36.45
CA THR A 62 -3.60 -27.82 36.91
C THR A 62 -2.63 -26.80 37.53
N THR A 63 -2.44 -26.91 38.84
CA THR A 63 -1.32 -26.32 39.59
C THR A 63 0.02 -26.91 39.15
N VAL A 64 0.99 -26.05 38.81
CA VAL A 64 2.43 -26.37 38.77
C VAL A 64 3.19 -25.26 39.50
N PRO A 65 4.19 -25.59 40.34
CA PRO A 65 4.77 -24.64 41.28
C PRO A 65 6.04 -23.95 40.76
N GLY A 66 6.25 -22.72 41.21
CA GLY A 66 7.59 -22.21 41.55
C GLY A 66 8.32 -21.40 40.48
N THR A 67 8.06 -20.10 40.44
CA THR A 67 9.05 -19.11 40.03
C THR A 67 9.00 -17.91 40.98
N THR A 68 10.12 -17.69 41.66
CA THR A 68 10.40 -16.61 42.61
C THR A 68 10.21 -15.23 41.99
N GLU A 69 9.19 -14.51 42.45
CA GLU A 69 8.91 -13.13 42.10
C GLU A 69 9.74 -12.18 42.97
N LYS A 70 10.51 -11.31 42.32
CA LYS A 70 11.40 -10.32 42.94
C LYS A 70 10.62 -9.02 43.11
N ALA A 71 10.34 -8.67 44.36
CA ALA A 71 9.52 -7.53 44.76
C ALA A 71 10.06 -6.17 44.25
N LEU A 72 9.15 -5.34 43.72
CA LEU A 72 9.29 -3.89 43.57
C LEU A 72 8.58 -3.17 44.72
N PRO A 73 9.10 -2.02 45.20
CA PRO A 73 8.51 -1.30 46.34
C PRO A 73 7.30 -0.44 45.93
N PRO A 74 6.41 -0.10 46.89
CA PRO A 74 5.13 0.54 46.60
C PRO A 74 5.26 2.05 46.35
N VAL A 75 4.52 2.52 45.35
CA VAL A 75 4.28 3.94 45.06
C VAL A 75 3.33 4.52 46.12
N LYS A 76 3.80 5.56 46.82
CA LYS A 76 3.00 6.36 47.76
C LYS A 76 2.00 7.23 47.00
N GLN A 77 0.72 7.08 47.33
CA GLN A 77 -0.31 8.09 47.06
C GLN A 77 -0.13 9.29 48.02
N PRO A 78 -0.32 10.54 47.58
CA PRO A 78 -0.52 11.65 48.49
C PRO A 78 -2.01 11.88 48.79
N ASN A 79 -2.27 12.02 50.08
CA ASN A 79 -3.53 12.30 50.76
C ASN A 79 -4.21 13.61 50.35
N GLU A 80 -5.53 13.56 50.51
CA GLU A 80 -6.47 14.66 50.64
C GLU A 80 -6.29 15.48 51.95
N GLY A 81 -6.89 16.68 51.95
CA GLY A 81 -6.96 17.64 53.07
C GLY A 81 -6.21 18.91 52.68
N TRP A 82 -6.78 20.13 52.70
CA TRP A 82 -7.45 20.77 53.82
C TRP A 82 -8.47 21.81 53.36
N ASN A 83 -9.55 21.92 54.15
CA ASN A 83 -10.65 22.85 54.03
C ASN A 83 -10.31 24.30 54.45
N ASP A 84 -11.23 25.19 54.04
CA ASP A 84 -11.66 26.44 54.67
C ASP A 84 -10.71 27.65 54.68
N TRP A 85 -11.08 28.71 53.95
CA TRP A 85 -11.18 30.08 54.49
C TRP A 85 -12.05 31.02 53.63
N ILE A 86 -12.87 31.79 54.34
CA ILE A 86 -13.90 32.77 53.92
C ILE A 86 -13.25 34.08 53.40
N PRO A 87 -13.91 34.85 52.51
CA PRO A 87 -13.32 36.04 51.89
C PRO A 87 -13.38 37.26 52.81
N ALA A 88 -12.28 38.01 52.90
CA ALA A 88 -12.25 39.37 53.44
C ALA A 88 -11.91 40.39 52.33
N ALA A 89 -12.57 41.54 52.41
CA ALA A 89 -12.57 42.67 51.48
C ALA A 89 -11.18 43.35 51.30
N PRO A 90 -11.01 44.22 50.28
CA PRO A 90 -9.70 44.60 49.76
C PRO A 90 -9.10 45.84 50.46
N PRO A 91 -7.77 45.94 50.59
CA PRO A 91 -7.12 47.22 50.82
C PRO A 91 -6.62 47.84 49.51
N THR A 92 -7.17 49.02 49.24
CA THR A 92 -6.59 50.21 48.60
C THR A 92 -5.16 50.13 48.05
N ALA A 93 -5.07 50.34 46.74
CA ALA A 93 -4.10 51.14 45.99
C ALA A 93 -2.77 51.53 46.67
N LYS A 94 -1.68 50.99 46.13
CA LYS A 94 -0.45 51.76 45.85
C LYS A 94 0.03 51.43 44.45
N VAL A 95 -0.17 52.39 43.55
CA VAL A 95 0.44 52.45 42.23
C VAL A 95 1.92 52.70 42.46
N SER A 96 2.76 51.71 42.13
CA SER A 96 4.20 51.87 42.01
C SER A 96 4.54 51.72 40.53
N GLU A 97 5.00 52.81 39.93
CA GLU A 97 5.52 52.86 38.56
C GLU A 97 6.81 52.02 38.49
N GLU A 98 6.72 50.85 37.89
CA GLU A 98 7.87 50.08 37.39
C GLU A 98 7.76 50.04 35.85
N PRO A 99 8.85 50.31 35.10
CA PRO A 99 8.80 50.31 33.64
C PRO A 99 8.53 48.90 33.10
N PRO A 100 7.87 48.77 31.94
CA PRO A 100 7.48 47.48 31.39
C PRO A 100 8.73 46.65 31.06
N ARG A 101 8.88 45.52 31.77
CA ARG A 101 9.80 44.44 31.41
C ARG A 101 9.45 43.97 30.00
N THR A 102 10.40 44.10 29.08
CA THR A 102 10.44 43.38 27.81
C THR A 102 10.13 41.91 28.06
N ALA A 103 9.14 41.38 27.33
CA ALA A 103 8.83 39.96 27.32
C ALA A 103 10.12 39.18 26.98
N GLY A 104 10.56 38.36 27.94
CA GLY A 104 11.75 37.53 27.79
C GLY A 104 11.58 36.58 26.61
N LEU A 105 12.57 36.60 25.72
CA LEU A 105 12.90 35.47 24.86
C LEU A 105 13.03 34.23 25.77
N PRO A 106 12.48 33.06 25.42
CA PRO A 106 12.74 31.85 26.17
C PRO A 106 14.23 31.53 26.08
N ASP A 107 14.98 31.72 27.18
CA ASP A 107 16.42 31.44 27.32
C ASP A 107 16.79 29.95 27.19
N ASN A 108 15.88 29.09 26.72
CA ASN A 108 16.14 27.68 26.44
C ASN A 108 16.65 27.50 25.00
N LEU A 109 17.69 28.23 24.63
CA LEU A 109 18.52 27.79 23.50
C LEU A 109 19.22 26.49 23.94
N PRO A 110 19.17 25.42 23.13
CA PRO A 110 19.85 24.18 23.46
C PRO A 110 21.32 24.46 23.72
N ASP A 111 21.81 24.01 24.87
CA ASP A 111 23.19 24.23 25.31
C ASP A 111 24.19 23.75 24.24
N GLU A 112 25.40 24.31 24.18
CA GLU A 112 26.40 23.93 23.15
C GLU A 112 26.66 22.41 23.13
N GLU A 113 26.54 21.76 24.29
CA GLU A 113 26.66 20.31 24.41
C GLU A 113 25.59 19.54 23.65
N PHE A 114 24.36 20.08 23.56
CA PHE A 114 23.27 19.47 22.80
C PHE A 114 23.62 19.44 21.31
N TRP A 115 24.10 20.56 20.77
CA TRP A 115 24.49 20.65 19.36
C TRP A 115 25.72 19.79 19.04
N ARG A 116 26.68 19.68 19.96
CA ARG A 116 27.82 18.75 19.79
C ARG A 116 27.36 17.29 19.75
N LYS A 117 26.47 16.87 20.66
CA LYS A 117 25.92 15.50 20.65
C LYS A 117 25.08 15.21 19.41
N ALA A 118 24.28 16.18 18.97
CA ALA A 118 23.51 16.05 17.74
C ALA A 118 24.42 15.90 16.50
N LEU A 119 25.52 16.66 16.44
CA LEU A 119 26.50 16.56 15.37
C LEU A 119 27.26 15.22 15.40
N GLU A 120 27.65 14.74 16.59
CA GLU A 120 28.32 13.46 16.76
C GLU A 120 27.40 12.28 16.36
N ALA A 121 26.11 12.34 16.74
CA ALA A 121 25.12 11.36 16.33
C ALA A 121 24.89 11.37 14.80
N ALA A 122 24.85 12.55 14.17
CA ALA A 122 24.74 12.66 12.73
C ALA A 122 25.96 12.05 12.00
N GLN A 123 27.17 12.29 12.52
CA GLN A 123 28.40 11.69 11.98
C GLN A 123 28.46 10.17 12.18
N ALA A 124 27.94 9.65 13.31
CA ALA A 124 27.85 8.21 13.52
C ALA A 124 26.91 7.55 12.50
N LEU A 125 25.75 8.15 12.25
CA LEU A 125 24.79 7.67 11.26
C LEU A 125 25.37 7.70 9.84
N GLU A 126 26.17 8.72 9.50
CA GLU A 126 26.86 8.80 8.21
C GLU A 126 27.92 7.69 8.05
N ARG A 127 28.63 7.32 9.13
CA ARG A 127 29.57 6.18 9.11
C ARG A 127 28.85 4.85 8.91
N ASP A 128 27.74 4.62 9.62
CA ASP A 128 26.96 3.38 9.49
C ASP A 128 26.39 3.25 8.07
N ASN A 129 25.87 4.33 7.49
CA ASN A 129 25.41 4.36 6.10
C ASN A 129 26.56 4.07 5.11
N ALA A 130 27.76 4.61 5.37
CA ALA A 130 28.93 4.33 4.53
C ALA A 130 29.40 2.87 4.63
N GLU A 131 29.23 2.21 5.78
CA GLU A 131 29.51 0.78 5.93
C GLU A 131 28.48 -0.09 5.20
N GLN A 132 27.19 0.25 5.31
CA GLN A 132 26.13 -0.44 4.55
C GLN A 132 26.34 -0.33 3.04
N ALA A 133 26.76 0.84 2.55
CA ALA A 133 27.08 1.05 1.13
C ALA A 133 28.25 0.15 0.66
N LYS A 134 29.27 -0.08 1.51
CA LYS A 134 30.38 -1.00 1.19
C LYS A 134 29.92 -2.46 1.13
N VAL A 135 29.01 -2.87 2.01
CA VAL A 135 28.44 -4.23 1.99
C VAL A 135 27.63 -4.46 0.72
N LEU A 136 26.83 -3.48 0.31
CA LEU A 136 26.06 -3.55 -0.94
C LEU A 136 26.96 -3.57 -2.19
N ASP A 137 28.05 -2.80 -2.22
CA ASP A 137 29.03 -2.87 -3.33
C ASP A 137 29.72 -4.25 -3.37
N TYR A 138 30.08 -4.82 -2.21
CA TYR A 138 30.66 -6.16 -2.15
C TYR A 138 29.71 -7.24 -2.67
N LEU A 139 28.43 -7.22 -2.26
CA LEU A 139 27.42 -8.15 -2.76
C LEU A 139 27.19 -7.99 -4.27
N SER A 140 27.14 -6.74 -4.76
CA SER A 140 26.99 -6.45 -6.18
C SER A 140 28.16 -6.98 -7.03
N ARG A 141 29.39 -6.91 -6.51
CA ARG A 141 30.56 -7.51 -7.15
C ARG A 141 30.52 -9.03 -7.12
N SER A 142 30.13 -9.63 -5.99
CA SER A 142 30.03 -11.09 -5.87
C SER A 142 29.02 -11.68 -6.86
N VAL A 143 27.86 -11.06 -7.04
CA VAL A 143 26.86 -11.47 -8.03
C VAL A 143 27.40 -11.33 -9.46
N ARG A 144 28.12 -10.23 -9.75
CA ARG A 144 28.74 -10.01 -11.07
C ARG A 144 29.83 -11.04 -11.37
N ASP A 145 30.64 -11.40 -10.38
CA ASP A 145 31.70 -12.39 -10.54
C ASP A 145 31.12 -13.81 -10.72
N GLN A 146 30.01 -14.15 -10.04
CA GLN A 146 29.29 -15.41 -10.28
C GLN A 146 28.69 -15.47 -11.69
N ALA A 147 28.21 -14.36 -12.25
CA ALA A 147 27.69 -14.31 -13.61
C ALA A 147 28.79 -14.50 -14.68
N GLN A 148 30.05 -14.20 -14.38
CA GLN A 148 31.17 -14.34 -15.31
C GLN A 148 31.85 -15.72 -15.29
N VAL A 149 31.62 -16.53 -14.26
CA VAL A 149 32.23 -17.87 -14.11
C VAL A 149 31.36 -18.99 -14.74
N ALA A 150 30.22 -18.65 -15.37
CA ALA A 150 29.48 -19.62 -16.17
C ALA A 150 30.38 -20.12 -17.33
N PRO A 151 30.75 -21.42 -17.38
CA PRO A 151 31.62 -21.94 -18.43
C PRO A 151 30.93 -21.80 -19.79
N PRO A 152 31.69 -21.53 -20.87
CA PRO A 152 31.14 -21.49 -22.21
C PRO A 152 30.55 -22.88 -22.52
N LEU A 153 29.23 -22.94 -22.65
CA LEU A 153 28.51 -24.12 -23.11
C LEU A 153 29.04 -24.52 -24.48
N THR A 154 29.83 -25.59 -24.50
CA THR A 154 30.29 -26.29 -25.69
C THR A 154 29.06 -26.65 -26.54
N THR A 155 28.91 -25.93 -27.65
CA THR A 155 27.87 -26.14 -28.65
C THR A 155 28.10 -27.48 -29.36
N ALA A 156 27.31 -28.49 -28.99
CA ALA A 156 27.06 -29.64 -29.86
C ALA A 156 25.92 -29.28 -30.84
N PRO A 157 26.06 -29.54 -32.15
CA PRO A 157 25.05 -29.20 -33.12
C PRO A 157 23.94 -30.25 -33.08
N ARG A 158 22.82 -29.94 -32.44
CA ARG A 158 21.55 -30.61 -32.70
C ARG A 158 20.54 -29.59 -33.16
N GLY A 159 20.09 -29.75 -34.40
CA GLY A 159 19.07 -28.92 -35.02
C GLY A 159 17.79 -28.96 -34.20
N SER A 160 17.39 -27.80 -33.71
CA SER A 160 16.02 -27.50 -33.35
C SER A 160 15.81 -26.03 -33.68
N ALA A 161 15.02 -25.81 -34.73
CA ALA A 161 14.83 -24.51 -35.34
C ALA A 161 13.62 -23.80 -34.71
N ASP A 162 13.65 -23.47 -33.41
CA ASP A 162 12.55 -22.71 -32.78
C ASP A 162 12.92 -21.79 -31.59
N SER A 163 14.21 -21.55 -31.30
CA SER A 163 14.61 -20.72 -30.13
C SER A 163 14.83 -19.22 -30.42
N ARG A 164 14.48 -18.70 -31.60
CA ARG A 164 14.78 -17.30 -31.98
C ARG A 164 13.77 -16.26 -31.48
N SER A 165 12.65 -16.66 -30.87
CA SER A 165 11.58 -15.74 -30.46
C SER A 165 11.65 -15.26 -28.99
N ALA A 166 12.44 -15.93 -28.13
CA ALA A 166 12.54 -15.56 -26.71
C ALA A 166 13.54 -14.42 -26.44
N GLY A 167 14.62 -14.30 -27.21
CA GLY A 167 15.63 -13.24 -27.02
C GLY A 167 15.11 -11.83 -27.37
N LEU A 168 14.27 -11.72 -28.40
CA LEU A 168 13.73 -10.43 -28.86
C LEU A 168 12.75 -9.79 -27.86
N ARG A 169 12.06 -10.58 -27.02
CA ARG A 169 11.12 -10.04 -26.02
C ARG A 169 11.84 -9.42 -24.81
N SER A 170 13.03 -9.91 -24.48
CA SER A 170 13.85 -9.37 -23.40
C SER A 170 14.46 -8.01 -23.78
N GLU A 171 14.99 -7.90 -25.01
CA GLU A 171 15.53 -6.65 -25.55
C GLU A 171 14.47 -5.54 -25.62
N THR A 172 13.25 -5.86 -26.05
CA THR A 172 12.17 -4.86 -26.10
C THR A 172 11.73 -4.34 -24.73
N ASN A 173 11.88 -5.13 -23.66
CA ASN A 173 11.57 -4.68 -22.30
C ASN A 173 12.67 -3.79 -21.72
N LEU A 174 13.93 -4.04 -22.07
CA LEU A 174 15.05 -3.17 -21.70
C LEU A 174 14.95 -1.82 -22.40
N ASP A 175 14.64 -1.80 -23.70
CA ASP A 175 14.43 -0.57 -24.48
C ASP A 175 13.28 0.28 -23.90
N LEU A 176 12.18 -0.35 -23.50
CA LEU A 176 11.05 0.37 -22.91
C LEU A 176 11.42 1.00 -21.56
N ARG A 177 12.20 0.27 -20.73
CA ARG A 177 12.69 0.76 -19.45
C ARG A 177 13.65 1.93 -19.63
N GLU A 178 14.56 1.84 -20.60
CA GLU A 178 15.51 2.91 -20.93
C GLU A 178 14.78 4.16 -21.43
N GLN A 179 13.77 3.99 -22.31
CA GLN A 179 12.92 5.11 -22.77
C GLN A 179 12.15 5.81 -21.64
N LEU A 180 11.71 5.06 -20.62
CA LEU A 180 11.04 5.64 -19.45
C LEU A 180 12.01 6.46 -18.58
N ILE A 181 13.26 5.99 -18.42
CA ILE A 181 14.31 6.72 -17.71
C ILE A 181 14.65 8.02 -18.45
N ASP A 182 14.89 7.92 -19.76
CA ASP A 182 15.14 9.06 -20.65
C ASP A 182 14.04 10.13 -20.57
N ARG A 183 12.78 9.69 -20.56
CA ARG A 183 11.63 10.59 -20.43
C ARG A 183 11.62 11.31 -19.09
N ARG A 184 11.96 10.61 -18.01
CA ARG A 184 12.04 11.15 -16.65
C ARG A 184 13.18 12.15 -16.51
N GLU A 185 14.36 11.86 -17.07
CA GLU A 185 15.50 12.78 -17.07
C GLU A 185 15.20 14.09 -17.80
N ARG A 186 14.56 14.03 -18.98
CA ARG A 186 14.10 15.23 -19.71
C ARG A 186 13.04 16.04 -18.96
N GLU A 187 12.32 15.43 -18.03
CA GLU A 187 11.36 16.13 -17.18
C GLU A 187 12.06 16.87 -16.04
N PHE A 188 13.06 16.23 -15.40
CA PHE A 188 13.90 16.88 -14.40
C PHE A 188 14.65 18.09 -14.99
N GLU A 189 15.25 17.93 -16.17
CA GLU A 189 15.96 19.02 -16.84
C GLU A 189 15.03 20.20 -17.23
N ARG A 190 13.74 19.93 -17.45
CA ARG A 190 12.73 20.98 -17.67
C ARG A 190 12.40 21.73 -16.39
N ARG A 191 12.27 21.02 -15.27
CA ARG A 191 12.01 21.63 -13.96
C ARG A 191 13.18 22.48 -13.48
N ASP A 192 14.41 22.02 -13.68
CA ASP A 192 15.61 22.79 -13.32
C ASP A 192 15.70 24.11 -14.10
N ARG A 193 15.47 24.07 -15.42
CA ARG A 193 15.41 25.29 -16.23
C ARG A 193 14.28 26.24 -15.81
N GLU A 194 13.19 25.72 -15.26
CA GLU A 194 12.09 26.55 -14.75
C GLU A 194 12.48 27.21 -13.42
N LEU A 195 13.15 26.48 -12.52
CA LEU A 195 13.68 27.03 -11.27
C LEU A 195 14.67 28.16 -11.53
N ASP A 196 15.63 27.96 -12.46
CA ASP A 196 16.56 29.00 -12.90
C ASP A 196 15.85 30.28 -13.39
N ARG A 197 14.75 30.14 -14.12
CA ARG A 197 13.97 31.29 -14.60
C ARG A 197 13.30 32.03 -13.46
N ARG A 198 12.71 31.30 -12.51
CA ARG A 198 12.07 31.89 -11.33
C ARG A 198 13.07 32.60 -10.44
N GLU A 199 14.27 32.02 -10.25
CA GLU A 199 15.34 32.64 -9.49
C GLU A 199 15.78 33.97 -10.10
N ARG A 200 16.03 34.01 -11.42
CA ARG A 200 16.37 35.27 -12.11
C ARG A 200 15.25 36.30 -12.05
N GLU A 201 13.99 35.88 -12.02
CA GLU A 201 12.86 36.79 -11.85
C GLU A 201 12.79 37.38 -10.45
N LEU A 202 13.05 36.57 -9.41
CA LEU A 202 13.14 37.05 -8.03
C LEU A 202 14.28 38.06 -7.86
N GLU A 203 15.45 37.78 -8.44
CA GLU A 203 16.60 38.69 -8.40
C GLU A 203 16.30 40.05 -9.07
N ARG A 204 15.50 40.06 -10.16
CA ARG A 204 15.05 41.31 -10.78
C ARG A 204 14.10 42.08 -9.89
N ARG A 205 13.13 41.40 -9.28
CA ARG A 205 12.18 42.04 -8.34
C ARG A 205 12.90 42.61 -7.12
N GLU A 206 13.91 41.93 -6.62
CA GLU A 206 14.74 42.41 -5.52
C GLU A 206 15.48 43.70 -5.88
N ARG A 207 16.13 43.75 -7.05
CA ARG A 207 16.79 44.97 -7.55
C ARG A 207 15.81 46.14 -7.73
N ASP A 208 14.59 45.86 -8.19
CA ASP A 208 13.55 46.90 -8.34
C ASP A 208 13.07 47.43 -6.99
N LEU A 209 12.91 46.56 -5.98
CA LEU A 209 12.59 46.97 -4.62
C LEU A 209 13.72 47.82 -4.01
N GLU A 210 14.97 47.43 -4.23
CA GLU A 210 16.13 48.21 -3.76
C GLU A 210 16.17 49.61 -4.41
N ARG A 211 15.87 49.73 -5.71
CA ARG A 211 15.75 51.03 -6.40
C ARG A 211 14.66 51.89 -5.79
N ARG A 212 13.46 51.33 -5.58
CA ARG A 212 12.33 52.06 -4.96
C ARG A 212 12.66 52.49 -3.54
N GLN A 213 13.39 51.68 -2.78
CA GLN A 213 13.84 52.04 -1.45
C GLN A 213 14.79 53.25 -1.48
N ARG A 214 15.75 53.28 -2.41
CA ARG A 214 16.66 54.43 -2.59
C ARG A 214 15.91 55.69 -3.04
N GLU A 215 14.94 55.57 -3.93
CA GLU A 215 14.08 56.68 -4.35
C GLU A 215 13.28 57.25 -3.17
N PHE A 216 12.69 56.37 -2.36
CA PHE A 216 11.94 56.75 -1.17
C PHE A 216 12.83 57.46 -0.13
N GLU A 217 14.06 56.98 0.09
CA GLU A 217 15.03 57.63 0.99
C GLU A 217 15.46 59.02 0.47
N GLN A 218 15.62 59.19 -0.84
CA GLN A 218 15.91 60.49 -1.45
C GLN A 218 14.72 61.45 -1.32
N GLU A 219 13.50 60.97 -1.59
CA GLU A 219 12.28 61.77 -1.43
C GLU A 219 12.07 62.19 0.02
N ARG A 220 12.29 61.26 0.97
CA ARG A 220 12.28 61.53 2.41
C ARG A 220 13.30 62.60 2.79
N SER A 221 14.51 62.55 2.24
CA SER A 221 15.56 63.54 2.49
C SER A 221 15.19 64.93 1.93
N ARG A 222 14.56 64.99 0.74
CA ARG A 222 14.05 66.23 0.15
C ARG A 222 12.90 66.82 0.98
N ALA A 223 11.96 65.98 1.41
CA ALA A 223 10.86 66.38 2.27
C ALA A 223 11.36 66.92 3.62
N ALA A 224 12.32 66.24 4.26
CA ALA A 224 12.94 66.70 5.50
C ALA A 224 13.61 68.09 5.34
N THR A 225 14.29 68.31 4.21
CA THR A 225 14.92 69.60 3.90
C THR A 225 13.87 70.70 3.69
N SER A 226 12.78 70.40 2.96
CA SER A 226 11.66 71.32 2.74
C SER A 226 10.94 71.69 4.04
N ILE A 227 10.70 70.71 4.92
CA ILE A 227 10.10 70.97 6.23
C ILE A 227 11.02 71.86 7.09
N SER A 228 12.34 71.65 7.01
CA SER A 228 13.31 72.46 7.76
C SER A 228 13.35 73.94 7.31
N SER A 229 13.09 74.22 6.02
CA SER A 229 13.06 75.59 5.49
C SER A 229 11.75 76.31 5.83
N VAL A 230 10.61 75.61 5.83
CA VAL A 230 9.31 76.15 6.25
C VAL A 230 9.31 76.45 7.76
N ALA A 231 9.94 75.60 8.57
CA ALA A 231 10.02 75.78 10.02
C ALA A 231 10.82 77.03 10.47
N ARG A 232 11.73 77.56 9.63
CA ARG A 232 12.47 78.81 9.92
C ARG A 232 11.69 80.09 9.58
N GLY A 233 10.61 80.01 8.80
CA GLY A 233 9.91 81.19 8.27
C GLY A 233 8.59 81.56 8.96
N SER A 234 8.06 80.72 9.85
CA SER A 234 6.73 80.93 10.44
C SER A 234 6.81 81.13 11.95
N SER A 235 7.04 82.37 12.35
CA SER A 235 6.76 82.83 13.71
C SER A 235 5.28 83.22 13.83
N SER A 236 4.72 82.93 15.02
CA SER A 236 3.54 83.56 15.61
C SER A 236 2.17 82.85 15.45
N ALA A 237 1.80 82.19 16.56
CA ALA A 237 0.48 82.31 17.21
C ALA A 237 -0.74 81.50 16.70
N GLY A 238 -0.56 80.27 16.18
CA GLY A 238 -1.69 79.38 15.83
C GLY A 238 -1.52 77.87 16.09
N VAL A 239 -0.51 77.43 16.85
CA VAL A 239 -0.02 76.03 16.83
C VAL A 239 -0.47 75.08 17.98
N PRO A 240 -1.31 75.41 18.99
CA PRO A 240 -1.66 74.41 20.02
C PRO A 240 -2.63 73.33 19.52
N LEU A 241 -3.49 73.63 18.54
CA LEU A 241 -4.50 72.68 18.04
C LEU A 241 -3.88 71.64 17.08
N LEU A 242 -2.93 72.06 16.26
CA LEU A 242 -2.23 71.19 15.31
C LEU A 242 -1.33 70.17 16.03
N GLY A 243 -0.66 70.59 17.11
CA GLY A 243 0.15 69.69 17.93
C GLY A 243 -0.66 68.53 18.52
N GLN A 244 -1.85 68.82 19.06
CA GLN A 244 -2.75 67.78 19.56
C GLN A 244 -3.27 66.85 18.45
N ALA A 245 -3.55 67.37 17.26
CA ALA A 245 -3.97 66.55 16.12
C ALA A 245 -2.84 65.61 15.65
N VAL A 246 -1.60 66.11 15.59
CA VAL A 246 -0.42 65.31 15.22
C VAL A 246 -0.14 64.22 16.26
N GLU A 247 -0.26 64.52 17.55
CA GLU A 247 -0.11 63.51 18.61
C GLU A 247 -1.19 62.43 18.56
N ARG A 248 -2.46 62.81 18.29
CA ARG A 248 -3.55 61.84 18.12
C ARG A 248 -3.31 60.93 16.92
N LEU A 249 -2.88 61.50 15.79
CA LEU A 249 -2.56 60.74 14.58
C LEU A 249 -1.37 59.80 14.83
N ARG A 250 -0.31 60.27 15.49
CA ARG A 250 0.85 59.44 15.86
C ARG A 250 0.44 58.26 16.74
N LYS A 251 -0.35 58.50 17.78
CA LYS A 251 -0.88 57.44 18.66
C LYS A 251 -1.81 56.48 17.91
N GLN A 252 -2.52 56.93 16.88
CA GLN A 252 -3.35 56.07 16.04
C GLN A 252 -2.47 55.20 15.14
N VAL A 253 -1.48 55.78 14.46
CA VAL A 253 -0.52 55.05 13.63
C VAL A 253 0.26 54.02 14.44
N GLU A 254 0.71 54.35 15.65
CA GLU A 254 1.38 53.39 16.55
C GLU A 254 0.45 52.22 16.93
N ARG A 255 -0.83 52.49 17.20
CA ARG A 255 -1.83 51.44 17.46
C ARG A 255 -2.08 50.56 16.24
N ASP A 256 -2.22 51.17 15.05
CA ASP A 256 -2.46 50.46 13.80
C ASP A 256 -1.24 49.60 13.41
N LEU A 257 -0.02 50.11 13.61
CA LEU A 257 1.22 49.35 13.39
C LEU A 257 1.34 48.15 14.34
N LEU A 258 1.00 48.31 15.62
CA LEU A 258 0.99 47.19 16.56
C LEU A 258 -0.10 46.16 16.21
N ALA A 259 -1.27 46.60 15.75
CA ALA A 259 -2.33 45.71 15.30
C ALA A 259 -1.95 44.96 14.02
N GLU A 260 -1.31 45.64 13.06
CA GLU A 260 -0.76 45.04 11.84
C GLU A 260 0.32 44.00 12.17
N ARG A 261 1.26 44.30 13.08
CA ARG A 261 2.29 43.34 13.52
C ARG A 261 1.68 42.10 14.15
N LYS A 262 0.71 42.25 15.06
CA LYS A 262 -0.01 41.11 15.66
C LYS A 262 -0.76 40.28 14.61
N LYS A 263 -1.36 40.93 13.60
CA LYS A 263 -2.02 40.23 12.48
C LYS A 263 -1.00 39.50 11.61
N ALA A 264 0.17 40.09 11.36
CA ALA A 264 1.25 39.47 10.60
C ALA A 264 1.79 38.23 11.33
N GLU A 265 2.10 38.35 12.62
CA GLU A 265 2.52 37.23 13.48
C GLU A 265 1.49 36.10 13.50
N ALA A 266 0.19 36.43 13.58
CA ALA A 266 -0.88 35.43 13.55
C ALA A 266 -0.94 34.68 12.20
N ARG A 267 -0.77 35.40 11.08
CA ARG A 267 -0.73 34.79 9.73
C ARG A 267 0.51 33.91 9.55
N GLU A 268 1.65 34.36 10.07
CA GLU A 268 2.91 33.60 10.02
C GLU A 268 2.79 32.31 10.85
N ALA A 269 2.27 32.38 12.07
CA ALA A 269 2.02 31.20 12.90
C ALA A 269 1.00 30.23 12.27
N GLU A 270 -0.03 30.74 11.58
CA GLU A 270 -0.98 29.89 10.86
C GLU A 270 -0.31 29.18 9.66
N LEU A 271 0.53 29.91 8.92
CA LEU A 271 1.28 29.37 7.80
C LEU A 271 2.28 28.31 8.27
N GLU A 272 3.02 28.57 9.36
CA GLU A 272 3.94 27.63 9.97
C GLU A 272 3.24 26.33 10.42
N ARG A 273 2.09 26.45 11.09
CA ARG A 273 1.26 25.27 11.45
C ARG A 273 0.84 24.49 10.22
N ARG A 274 0.47 25.17 9.14
CA ARG A 274 0.05 24.52 7.88
C ARG A 274 1.22 23.81 7.20
N ILE A 275 2.41 24.40 7.21
CA ILE A 275 3.64 23.78 6.69
C ILE A 275 3.99 22.56 7.53
N MET A 276 4.07 22.70 8.86
CA MET A 276 4.38 21.58 9.76
C MET A 276 3.42 20.41 9.59
N LYS A 277 2.11 20.70 9.45
CA LYS A 277 1.12 19.65 9.16
C LYS A 277 1.41 18.93 7.85
N ARG A 278 1.68 19.66 6.76
CA ARG A 278 2.00 19.07 5.46
C ARG A 278 3.29 18.24 5.48
N VAL A 279 4.31 18.70 6.21
CA VAL A 279 5.57 17.96 6.38
C VAL A 279 5.32 16.68 7.15
N ASN A 280 4.54 16.73 8.23
CA ASN A 280 4.20 15.54 9.01
C ASN A 280 3.37 14.53 8.19
N ASP A 281 2.37 15.00 7.44
CA ASP A 281 1.56 14.15 6.54
C ASP A 281 2.44 13.50 5.44
N ALA A 282 3.47 14.20 4.96
CA ALA A 282 4.41 13.67 3.96
C ALA A 282 5.35 12.61 4.57
N LEU A 283 5.90 12.87 5.76
CA LEU A 283 6.76 11.92 6.48
C LEU A 283 6.00 10.65 6.88
N GLU A 284 4.72 10.77 7.24
CA GLU A 284 3.89 9.61 7.58
C GLU A 284 3.61 8.73 6.35
N LYS A 285 3.35 9.35 5.19
CA LYS A 285 3.24 8.61 3.92
C LYS A 285 4.55 7.92 3.54
N GLU A 286 5.68 8.59 3.72
CA GLU A 286 7.00 8.00 3.44
C GLU A 286 7.29 6.82 4.37
N ARG A 287 6.96 6.92 5.66
CA ARG A 287 7.04 5.80 6.60
C ARG A 287 6.16 4.62 6.19
N GLN A 288 4.94 4.87 5.71
CA GLN A 288 4.06 3.80 5.22
C GLN A 288 4.65 3.13 3.98
N VAL A 289 5.20 3.89 3.04
CA VAL A 289 5.87 3.33 1.84
C VAL A 289 7.09 2.51 2.24
N MET A 290 7.91 3.01 3.17
CA MET A 290 9.07 2.29 3.66
C MET A 290 8.67 0.99 4.38
N GLN A 291 7.62 1.01 5.21
CA GLN A 291 7.10 -0.20 5.85
C GLN A 291 6.55 -1.22 4.86
N MET A 292 5.86 -0.79 3.80
CA MET A 292 5.42 -1.70 2.74
C MET A 292 6.61 -2.30 2.00
N SER A 293 7.63 -1.50 1.69
CA SER A 293 8.87 -1.98 1.05
C SER A 293 9.63 -2.94 1.96
N ASP A 294 9.73 -2.66 3.26
CA ASP A 294 10.40 -3.54 4.22
C ASP A 294 9.66 -4.87 4.35
N ASN A 295 8.33 -4.85 4.34
CA ASN A 295 7.52 -6.07 4.35
C ASN A 295 7.71 -6.88 3.06
N GLU A 296 7.73 -6.23 1.89
CA GLU A 296 7.97 -6.89 0.61
C GLU A 296 9.38 -7.49 0.53
N VAL A 297 10.40 -6.74 0.99
CA VAL A 297 11.78 -7.25 1.08
C VAL A 297 11.86 -8.40 2.08
N HIS A 298 11.18 -8.31 3.22
CA HIS A 298 11.18 -9.38 4.22
C HIS A 298 10.50 -10.65 3.68
N GLU A 299 9.40 -10.51 2.94
CA GLU A 299 8.72 -11.61 2.25
C GLU A 299 9.65 -12.23 1.20
N MET A 300 10.25 -11.43 0.30
CA MET A 300 11.21 -11.93 -0.69
C MET A 300 12.43 -12.61 -0.07
N VAL A 301 12.95 -12.08 1.04
CA VAL A 301 14.10 -12.67 1.75
C VAL A 301 13.69 -13.97 2.43
N ASN A 302 12.53 -14.02 3.09
CA ASN A 302 12.03 -15.25 3.69
C ASN A 302 11.77 -16.32 2.63
N ASP A 303 11.26 -15.94 1.46
CA ASP A 303 11.09 -16.84 0.33
C ASP A 303 12.45 -17.34 -0.18
N THR A 304 13.38 -16.43 -0.49
CA THR A 304 14.69 -16.78 -1.08
C THR A 304 15.54 -17.60 -0.12
N VAL A 305 15.61 -17.20 1.15
CA VAL A 305 16.33 -17.93 2.21
C VAL A 305 15.61 -19.23 2.53
N GLY A 306 14.27 -19.23 2.51
CA GLY A 306 13.45 -20.42 2.64
C GLY A 306 13.79 -21.46 1.58
N TYR A 307 13.88 -21.07 0.30
CA TYR A 307 14.29 -21.96 -0.79
C TYR A 307 15.72 -22.47 -0.68
N LEU A 308 16.66 -21.63 -0.23
CA LEU A 308 18.06 -22.02 -0.07
C LEU A 308 18.29 -22.95 1.13
N LEU A 309 17.45 -22.86 2.16
CA LEU A 309 17.55 -23.67 3.39
C LEU A 309 16.61 -24.88 3.38
N GLN A 310 15.59 -24.91 2.52
CA GLN A 310 14.71 -26.06 2.36
C GLN A 310 15.51 -27.26 1.86
N LYS A 311 15.19 -28.44 2.42
CA LYS A 311 15.79 -29.67 1.92
C LYS A 311 15.23 -29.94 0.53
N ASP A 312 16.04 -30.51 -0.36
CA ASP A 312 15.58 -30.93 -1.70
C ASP A 312 14.33 -31.82 -1.63
N GLU A 313 14.16 -32.57 -0.54
CA GLU A 313 12.97 -33.39 -0.25
C GLU A 313 11.69 -32.55 -0.09
N ASP A 314 11.75 -31.40 0.60
CA ASP A 314 10.60 -30.53 0.83
C ASP A 314 10.16 -29.86 -0.47
N ILE A 315 11.14 -29.45 -1.30
CA ILE A 315 10.90 -28.90 -2.63
C ILE A 315 10.26 -29.97 -3.52
N ALA A 316 10.80 -31.19 -3.52
CA ALA A 316 10.25 -32.30 -4.27
C ALA A 316 8.83 -32.67 -3.82
N ASP A 317 8.56 -32.67 -2.51
CA ASP A 317 7.23 -32.90 -1.96
C ASP A 317 6.24 -31.83 -2.43
N ARG A 318 6.59 -30.54 -2.28
CA ARG A 318 5.78 -29.40 -2.76
C ARG A 318 5.42 -29.55 -4.23
N VAL A 319 6.42 -29.86 -5.05
CA VAL A 319 6.28 -30.14 -6.47
C VAL A 319 5.29 -31.29 -6.74
N ARG A 320 5.40 -32.39 -6.01
CA ARG A 320 4.46 -33.52 -6.12
C ARG A 320 3.05 -33.09 -5.73
N PHE A 321 2.85 -32.36 -4.64
CA PHE A 321 1.52 -31.88 -4.25
C PHE A 321 0.91 -30.93 -5.27
N GLN A 322 1.70 -30.04 -5.86
CA GLN A 322 1.23 -29.17 -6.94
C GLN A 322 0.76 -29.98 -8.15
N SER A 323 1.54 -30.97 -8.58
CA SER A 323 1.17 -31.91 -9.64
C SER A 323 -0.10 -32.69 -9.29
N LEU A 324 -0.20 -33.20 -8.06
CA LEU A 324 -1.36 -33.96 -7.57
C LEU A 324 -2.64 -33.12 -7.62
N LEU A 325 -2.59 -31.88 -7.12
CA LEU A 325 -3.72 -30.96 -7.18
C LEU A 325 -4.10 -30.59 -8.60
N HIS A 326 -3.11 -30.31 -9.46
CA HIS A 326 -3.36 -29.99 -10.85
C HIS A 326 -4.09 -31.13 -11.57
N LEU A 327 -3.56 -32.35 -11.48
CA LEU A 327 -4.16 -33.55 -12.07
C LEU A 327 -5.56 -33.83 -11.51
N THR A 328 -5.77 -33.60 -10.22
CA THR A 328 -7.09 -33.75 -9.59
C THR A 328 -8.08 -32.75 -10.18
N GLN A 329 -7.68 -31.48 -10.32
CA GLN A 329 -8.51 -30.43 -10.91
C GLN A 329 -8.82 -30.70 -12.39
N GLU A 330 -7.87 -31.22 -13.17
CA GLU A 330 -8.11 -31.61 -14.57
C GLU A 330 -9.13 -32.74 -14.68
N LYS A 331 -8.99 -33.80 -13.87
CA LYS A 331 -9.96 -34.90 -13.84
C LYS A 331 -11.34 -34.42 -13.41
N LEU A 332 -11.44 -33.61 -12.36
CA LEU A 332 -12.73 -33.08 -11.88
C LEU A 332 -13.39 -32.15 -12.89
N ALA A 333 -12.62 -31.32 -13.60
CA ALA A 333 -13.14 -30.53 -14.71
C ALA A 333 -13.67 -31.39 -15.85
N SER A 334 -12.99 -32.49 -16.18
CA SER A 334 -13.45 -33.45 -17.17
C SER A 334 -14.77 -34.11 -16.76
N GLU A 335 -14.89 -34.56 -15.51
CA GLU A 335 -16.12 -35.16 -14.95
C GLU A 335 -17.28 -34.15 -14.85
N ALA A 336 -16.96 -32.87 -14.61
CA ALA A 336 -17.91 -31.77 -14.66
C ALA A 336 -18.17 -31.23 -16.08
N GLU A 337 -17.63 -31.89 -17.12
CA GLU A 337 -17.75 -31.53 -18.54
C GLU A 337 -17.48 -30.03 -18.80
N LEU A 338 -16.51 -29.46 -18.09
CA LEU A 338 -16.12 -28.07 -18.30
C LEU A 338 -15.39 -27.93 -19.63
N ALA A 339 -15.78 -26.94 -20.43
CA ALA A 339 -15.06 -26.59 -21.65
C ALA A 339 -13.66 -26.02 -21.32
N LEU A 340 -12.68 -26.23 -22.21
CA LEU A 340 -11.39 -25.57 -22.09
C LEU A 340 -11.56 -24.04 -22.14
N ALA A 341 -10.90 -23.35 -21.22
CA ALA A 341 -10.90 -21.90 -21.19
C ALA A 341 -10.21 -21.35 -22.44
N PRO A 342 -10.73 -20.27 -23.06
CA PRO A 342 -10.13 -19.70 -24.26
C PRO A 342 -8.68 -19.28 -23.99
N GLY A 343 -7.74 -19.84 -24.75
CA GLY A 343 -6.31 -19.56 -24.62
C GLY A 343 -5.57 -20.40 -23.57
N SER A 344 -6.24 -21.37 -22.93
CA SER A 344 -5.58 -22.33 -22.04
C SER A 344 -5.78 -23.76 -22.54
N GLU A 345 -4.73 -24.57 -22.48
CA GLU A 345 -4.77 -25.99 -22.82
C GLU A 345 -5.11 -26.88 -21.61
N SER A 346 -5.22 -26.31 -20.40
CA SER A 346 -5.43 -27.09 -19.16
C SER A 346 -6.85 -26.97 -18.62
N LEU A 347 -7.49 -28.11 -18.41
CA LEU A 347 -8.80 -28.20 -17.77
C LEU A 347 -8.77 -27.74 -16.30
N ALA A 348 -7.62 -27.77 -15.64
CA ALA A 348 -7.47 -27.24 -14.28
C ALA A 348 -7.64 -25.72 -14.22
N VAL A 349 -7.39 -25.00 -15.32
CA VAL A 349 -7.73 -23.57 -15.43
C VAL A 349 -9.24 -23.41 -15.51
N SER A 350 -9.92 -24.18 -16.36
CA SER A 350 -11.39 -24.18 -16.45
C SER A 350 -12.06 -24.49 -15.12
N TRP A 351 -11.54 -25.47 -14.37
CA TRP A 351 -11.98 -25.77 -13.01
C TRP A 351 -11.95 -24.53 -12.12
N ARG A 352 -10.79 -23.86 -12.05
CA ARG A 352 -10.61 -22.67 -11.21
C ARG A 352 -11.53 -21.52 -11.63
N LEU A 353 -11.71 -21.30 -12.94
CA LEU A 353 -12.60 -20.26 -13.46
C LEU A 353 -14.08 -20.55 -13.13
N ALA A 354 -14.50 -21.82 -13.19
CA ALA A 354 -15.87 -22.22 -12.85
C ALA A 354 -16.21 -21.97 -11.37
N LEU A 355 -15.24 -22.12 -10.46
CA LEU A 355 -15.43 -21.79 -9.04
C LEU A 355 -15.47 -20.28 -8.77
N GLY A 356 -14.88 -19.48 -9.65
CA GLY A 356 -14.82 -18.03 -9.57
C GLY A 356 -13.82 -17.49 -8.52
N PRO A 357 -13.76 -16.16 -8.36
CA PRO A 357 -12.70 -15.49 -7.60
C PRO A 357 -12.95 -15.44 -6.08
N SER A 358 -13.82 -16.29 -5.53
CA SER A 358 -14.08 -16.24 -4.08
C SER A 358 -12.81 -16.63 -3.31
N ILE A 359 -12.51 -15.86 -2.26
CA ILE A 359 -11.41 -16.13 -1.33
C ILE A 359 -11.88 -17.13 -0.25
N VAL A 360 -13.20 -17.22 -0.02
CA VAL A 360 -13.79 -18.10 0.99
C VAL A 360 -13.85 -19.53 0.44
N THR A 361 -13.12 -20.45 1.08
CA THR A 361 -13.04 -21.86 0.68
C THR A 361 -14.40 -22.55 0.69
N GLU A 362 -15.26 -22.24 1.67
CA GLU A 362 -16.60 -22.82 1.80
C GLU A 362 -17.51 -22.47 0.61
N ASP A 363 -17.55 -21.20 0.19
CA ASP A 363 -18.30 -20.79 -1.01
C ASP A 363 -17.84 -21.54 -2.27
N ARG A 364 -16.53 -21.78 -2.39
CA ARG A 364 -15.96 -22.51 -3.53
C ARG A 364 -16.26 -24.00 -3.45
N TYR A 365 -16.28 -24.56 -2.25
CA TYR A 365 -16.70 -25.94 -2.01
C TYR A 365 -18.15 -26.15 -2.46
N ASP A 366 -19.07 -25.27 -2.06
CA ASP A 366 -20.47 -25.34 -2.45
C ASP A 366 -20.66 -25.20 -3.96
N LYS A 367 -19.92 -24.27 -4.60
CA LYS A 367 -19.89 -24.15 -6.06
C LYS A 367 -19.38 -25.42 -6.73
N ALA A 368 -18.32 -26.04 -6.20
CA ALA A 368 -17.79 -27.30 -6.73
C ALA A 368 -18.82 -28.43 -6.65
N LEU A 369 -19.55 -28.56 -5.52
CA LEU A 369 -20.63 -29.52 -5.40
C LEU A 369 -21.76 -29.25 -6.40
N ASN A 370 -22.10 -27.97 -6.60
CA ASN A 370 -23.12 -27.58 -7.57
C ASN A 370 -22.75 -27.94 -9.01
N LEU A 371 -21.47 -28.00 -9.38
CA LEU A 371 -21.03 -28.44 -10.71
C LEU A 371 -21.37 -29.92 -10.97
N PHE A 372 -21.48 -30.74 -9.92
CA PHE A 372 -21.77 -32.17 -10.02
C PHE A 372 -23.25 -32.53 -9.84
N ASN A 373 -24.10 -31.58 -9.44
CA ASN A 373 -25.52 -31.83 -9.22
C ASN A 373 -26.21 -32.38 -10.49
N GLY A 374 -26.82 -33.56 -10.36
CA GLY A 374 -27.55 -34.22 -11.46
C GLY A 374 -26.69 -35.04 -12.41
N ARG A 375 -25.38 -35.17 -12.15
CA ARG A 375 -24.47 -35.97 -12.98
C ARG A 375 -24.21 -37.35 -12.37
N PHE A 376 -23.95 -38.34 -13.22
CA PHE A 376 -23.48 -39.66 -12.77
C PHE A 376 -21.96 -39.61 -12.63
N LEU A 377 -21.47 -39.63 -11.39
CA LEU A 377 -20.04 -39.56 -11.09
C LEU A 377 -19.43 -40.96 -11.05
N ASP A 378 -18.21 -41.09 -11.56
CA ASP A 378 -17.41 -42.30 -11.33
C ASP A 378 -17.30 -42.63 -9.82
N PRO A 379 -17.23 -43.91 -9.40
CA PRO A 379 -17.09 -44.25 -7.99
C PRO A 379 -15.88 -43.62 -7.32
N ALA A 380 -14.76 -43.42 -8.04
CA ALA A 380 -13.59 -42.74 -7.49
C ALA A 380 -13.85 -41.26 -7.25
N THR A 381 -14.52 -40.59 -8.21
CA THR A 381 -14.96 -39.18 -8.07
C THR A 381 -15.92 -39.04 -6.90
N THR A 382 -16.88 -39.94 -6.75
CA THR A 382 -17.84 -39.96 -5.64
C THR A 382 -17.12 -40.09 -4.28
N LYS A 383 -16.13 -40.99 -4.19
CA LYS A 383 -15.32 -41.18 -2.98
C LYS A 383 -14.51 -39.92 -2.64
N LEU A 384 -14.00 -39.19 -3.64
CA LEU A 384 -13.28 -37.94 -3.42
C LEU A 384 -14.22 -36.82 -2.98
N VAL A 385 -15.34 -36.62 -3.68
CA VAL A 385 -16.31 -35.55 -3.41
C VAL A 385 -16.95 -35.69 -2.02
N THR A 386 -17.13 -36.92 -1.54
CA THR A 386 -17.62 -37.21 -0.18
C THR A 386 -16.57 -36.91 0.92
N ASN A 387 -15.29 -36.82 0.58
CA ASN A 387 -14.22 -36.43 1.51
C ASN A 387 -14.07 -34.91 1.53
N LYS A 388 -14.80 -34.24 2.44
CA LYS A 388 -14.82 -32.77 2.57
C LYS A 388 -13.41 -32.15 2.67
N PRO A 389 -12.50 -32.61 3.56
CA PRO A 389 -11.14 -32.08 3.64
C PRO A 389 -10.34 -32.17 2.33
N ALA A 390 -10.50 -33.27 1.57
CA ALA A 390 -9.82 -33.41 0.27
C ALA A 390 -10.33 -32.38 -0.74
N MET A 391 -11.65 -32.18 -0.77
CA MET A 391 -12.29 -31.18 -1.62
C MET A 391 -11.89 -29.74 -1.23
N GLU A 392 -11.76 -29.43 0.05
CA GLU A 392 -11.27 -28.13 0.52
C GLU A 392 -9.88 -27.81 -0.04
N TYR A 393 -8.93 -28.78 -0.02
CA TYR A 393 -7.61 -28.60 -0.63
C TYR A 393 -7.67 -28.33 -2.15
N ILE A 394 -8.63 -28.95 -2.85
CA ILE A 394 -8.81 -28.79 -4.30
C ILE A 394 -9.39 -27.42 -4.65
N VAL A 395 -10.33 -26.92 -3.84
CA VAL A 395 -11.08 -25.69 -4.12
C VAL A 395 -10.44 -24.43 -3.53
N GLU A 396 -9.45 -24.56 -2.66
CA GLU A 396 -8.78 -23.43 -2.02
C GLU A 396 -8.20 -22.41 -3.02
N TYR A 397 -8.42 -21.11 -2.76
CA TYR A 397 -8.03 -20.01 -3.67
C TYR A 397 -6.51 -19.92 -3.86
N THR A 398 -5.79 -19.84 -2.75
CA THR A 398 -4.35 -20.03 -2.67
C THR A 398 -4.12 -21.30 -1.89
N SER A 399 -4.12 -22.45 -2.59
CA SER A 399 -3.87 -23.72 -1.91
C SER A 399 -2.62 -23.59 -1.05
N HIS A 400 -2.68 -24.00 0.22
CA HIS A 400 -1.50 -24.03 1.09
C HIS A 400 -0.37 -24.86 0.48
N LEU A 401 -0.71 -25.79 -0.41
CA LEU A 401 0.22 -26.63 -1.17
C LEU A 401 0.83 -25.91 -2.39
N ARG A 402 0.31 -24.74 -2.79
CA ARG A 402 0.75 -23.94 -3.96
C ARG A 402 1.43 -22.63 -3.60
N LYS A 403 1.56 -22.31 -2.31
CA LYS A 403 1.75 -20.93 -1.83
C LYS A 403 3.01 -20.23 -2.32
N GLU A 404 3.99 -20.94 -2.87
CA GLU A 404 5.30 -20.35 -3.21
C GLU A 404 5.90 -21.08 -4.44
N GLY A 405 6.14 -20.34 -5.53
CA GLY A 405 6.92 -20.79 -6.69
C GLY A 405 6.15 -20.99 -8.00
N ALA A 406 4.82 -20.87 -8.01
CA ALA A 406 4.01 -21.07 -9.21
C ALA A 406 4.08 -19.93 -10.24
N GLU A 407 4.67 -18.78 -9.89
CA GLU A 407 4.86 -17.66 -10.81
C GLU A 407 6.02 -17.91 -11.80
N MET A 408 6.92 -18.84 -11.46
CA MET A 408 8.08 -19.18 -12.28
C MET A 408 7.72 -20.25 -13.33
N GLY A 409 6.83 -19.88 -14.25
CA GLY A 409 6.70 -20.50 -15.57
C GLY A 409 5.89 -21.81 -15.65
N GLU A 410 5.00 -21.87 -16.65
CA GLU A 410 4.18 -23.03 -17.06
C GLU A 410 4.99 -24.23 -17.58
N HIS A 411 6.29 -24.31 -17.27
CA HIS A 411 7.23 -25.20 -17.94
C HIS A 411 7.91 -26.12 -16.94
N SER A 412 7.37 -27.33 -16.77
CA SER A 412 8.13 -28.60 -16.69
C SER A 412 7.44 -29.73 -15.91
N PHE A 413 6.15 -29.62 -15.58
CA PHE A 413 5.43 -30.81 -15.13
C PHE A 413 4.94 -31.61 -16.32
N VAL A 414 5.60 -32.74 -16.59
CA VAL A 414 5.02 -33.80 -17.45
C VAL A 414 4.06 -34.59 -16.56
N PRO A 415 2.73 -34.42 -16.73
CA PRO A 415 1.76 -35.11 -15.90
C PRO A 415 1.93 -36.63 -16.05
N GLY A 416 1.78 -37.37 -14.94
CA GLY A 416 1.71 -38.84 -14.96
C GLY A 416 3.04 -39.61 -14.84
N ARG A 417 4.16 -38.97 -14.51
CA ARG A 417 5.44 -39.68 -14.27
C ARG A 417 5.74 -40.08 -12.82
N ILE A 418 5.01 -39.53 -11.87
CA ILE A 418 5.25 -39.78 -10.44
C ILE A 418 4.45 -41.03 -10.04
N SER A 419 5.12 -42.02 -9.46
CA SER A 419 4.47 -43.25 -9.01
C SER A 419 3.60 -43.00 -7.78
N ARG A 420 2.61 -43.88 -7.55
CA ARG A 420 1.71 -43.78 -6.39
C ARG A 420 2.49 -43.81 -5.07
N GLU A 421 3.52 -44.65 -4.99
CA GLU A 421 4.36 -44.79 -3.81
C GLU A 421 5.09 -43.49 -3.47
N ALA A 422 5.62 -42.78 -4.48
CA ALA A 422 6.31 -41.52 -4.29
C ALA A 422 5.37 -40.41 -3.76
N TYR A 423 4.12 -40.39 -4.21
CA TYR A 423 3.12 -39.50 -3.63
C TYR A 423 2.84 -39.84 -2.17
N LEU A 424 2.61 -41.12 -1.85
CA LEU A 424 2.32 -41.55 -0.47
C LEU A 424 3.46 -41.26 0.50
N GLU A 425 4.71 -41.43 0.07
CA GLU A 425 5.89 -41.07 0.87
C GLU A 425 5.89 -39.58 1.23
N SER A 426 5.52 -38.74 0.26
CA SER A 426 5.40 -37.28 0.44
C SER A 426 4.21 -36.94 1.37
N VAL A 427 3.08 -37.67 1.24
CA VAL A 427 1.93 -37.54 2.14
C VAL A 427 2.32 -37.85 3.58
N GLU A 428 3.08 -38.91 3.81
CA GLU A 428 3.52 -39.30 5.16
C GLU A 428 4.45 -38.25 5.77
N ARG A 429 5.41 -37.72 5.01
CA ARG A 429 6.27 -36.62 5.48
C ARG A 429 5.47 -35.37 5.84
N GLN A 430 4.62 -34.89 4.93
CA GLN A 430 3.85 -33.66 5.14
C GLN A 430 2.80 -33.77 6.25
N ALA A 431 2.12 -34.93 6.36
CA ALA A 431 1.17 -35.17 7.44
C ALA A 431 1.85 -35.12 8.81
N ASN A 432 3.07 -35.67 8.92
CA ASN A 432 3.84 -35.67 10.16
C ASN A 432 4.45 -34.30 10.49
N GLN A 433 4.92 -33.55 9.49
CA GLN A 433 5.60 -32.27 9.69
C GLN A 433 4.63 -31.10 9.92
N HIS A 434 3.54 -31.04 9.14
CA HIS A 434 2.66 -29.87 9.08
C HIS A 434 1.25 -30.14 9.62
N GLY A 435 0.98 -31.37 10.10
CA GLY A 435 -0.33 -31.73 10.62
C GLY A 435 -1.43 -31.74 9.56
N MET A 436 -1.07 -31.94 8.29
CA MET A 436 -2.05 -32.05 7.21
C MET A 436 -2.90 -33.31 7.38
N ASN A 437 -4.16 -33.26 6.91
CA ASN A 437 -5.05 -34.41 7.00
C ASN A 437 -4.58 -35.53 6.06
N ARG A 438 -3.94 -36.56 6.64
CA ARG A 438 -3.40 -37.72 5.89
C ARG A 438 -4.47 -38.39 5.02
N ASP A 439 -5.67 -38.61 5.55
CA ASP A 439 -6.74 -39.31 4.84
C ASP A 439 -7.24 -38.52 3.63
N ALA A 440 -7.25 -37.19 3.73
CA ALA A 440 -7.58 -36.29 2.64
C ALA A 440 -6.55 -36.37 1.50
N LEU A 441 -5.26 -36.31 1.84
CA LEU A 441 -4.18 -36.42 0.86
C LEU A 441 -4.12 -37.80 0.22
N VAL A 442 -4.34 -38.89 0.99
CA VAL A 442 -4.44 -40.25 0.44
C VAL A 442 -5.61 -40.36 -0.54
N ALA A 443 -6.76 -39.75 -0.23
CA ALA A 443 -7.90 -39.73 -1.15
C ALA A 443 -7.57 -39.02 -2.48
N LEU A 444 -6.79 -37.94 -2.47
CA LEU A 444 -6.29 -37.27 -3.67
C LEU A 444 -5.36 -38.20 -4.48
N VAL A 445 -4.43 -38.88 -3.80
CA VAL A 445 -3.50 -39.82 -4.44
C VAL A 445 -4.25 -40.98 -5.08
N ASP A 446 -5.21 -41.58 -4.38
CA ASP A 446 -6.02 -42.68 -4.90
C ASP A 446 -6.86 -42.24 -6.12
N PHE A 447 -7.35 -41.00 -6.12
CA PHE A 447 -8.13 -40.45 -7.24
C PHE A 447 -7.27 -40.19 -8.48
N VAL A 448 -6.04 -39.68 -8.32
CA VAL A 448 -5.13 -39.42 -9.44
C VAL A 448 -4.50 -40.72 -9.95
N CYS A 449 -3.95 -41.52 -9.04
CA CYS A 449 -3.25 -42.78 -9.33
C CYS A 449 -4.19 -43.97 -9.22
N LEU A 450 -5.33 -43.93 -9.93
CA LEU A 450 -6.31 -45.02 -9.93
C LEU A 450 -5.59 -46.37 -10.04
N PRO A 451 -5.91 -47.34 -9.16
CA PRO A 451 -5.33 -48.65 -9.26
C PRO A 451 -5.64 -49.18 -10.68
N PRO A 452 -4.68 -49.85 -11.33
CA PRO A 452 -4.95 -50.45 -12.63
C PRO A 452 -6.21 -51.32 -12.49
N PRO A 453 -7.15 -51.24 -13.45
CA PRO A 453 -8.35 -52.05 -13.39
C PRO A 453 -7.92 -53.49 -13.15
N PRO A 454 -8.60 -54.24 -12.25
CA PRO A 454 -8.25 -55.63 -12.02
C PRO A 454 -8.15 -56.32 -13.39
N PRO A 455 -7.08 -57.10 -13.65
CA PRO A 455 -6.91 -57.74 -14.94
C PRO A 455 -8.22 -58.45 -15.27
N PRO A 456 -8.74 -58.35 -16.51
CA PRO A 456 -9.99 -58.96 -16.87
C PRO A 456 -9.89 -60.41 -16.42
N VAL A 457 -10.74 -60.79 -15.45
CA VAL A 457 -10.75 -62.15 -14.93
C VAL A 457 -11.06 -62.99 -16.15
N ASN A 458 -10.04 -63.70 -16.67
CA ASN A 458 -10.18 -64.47 -17.90
C ASN A 458 -11.34 -65.44 -17.68
N ALA A 459 -12.49 -65.09 -18.25
CA ALA A 459 -13.72 -65.87 -18.12
C ALA A 459 -13.58 -67.27 -18.78
N GLU A 460 -12.45 -67.55 -19.41
CA GLU A 460 -12.10 -68.83 -20.03
C GLU A 460 -11.64 -69.92 -19.05
N ALA A 461 -11.42 -69.64 -17.77
CA ALA A 461 -11.14 -70.67 -16.77
C ALA A 461 -12.41 -71.20 -16.08
N LEU A 462 -13.56 -71.18 -16.77
CA LEU A 462 -14.74 -71.96 -16.36
C LEU A 462 -14.40 -73.45 -16.56
N PRO A 463 -14.29 -74.26 -15.48
CA PRO A 463 -14.08 -75.69 -15.63
C PRO A 463 -15.28 -76.24 -16.42
N LYS A 464 -15.01 -76.85 -17.57
CA LYS A 464 -15.99 -77.66 -18.27
C LYS A 464 -16.42 -78.75 -17.29
N SER A 465 -17.64 -78.65 -16.78
CA SER A 465 -18.28 -79.72 -16.04
C SER A 465 -18.35 -80.93 -16.95
N GLU A 466 -17.58 -81.96 -16.63
CA GLU A 466 -17.71 -83.30 -17.21
C GLU A 466 -19.02 -83.97 -16.79
#